data_AF-A0A310SCY2-F1
#
_entry.id   AF-A0A310SCY2-F1
#
_cell.length_a   1.000
_cell.length_b   1.000
_cell.length_c   1.000
_cell.angle_alpha   90.00
_cell.angle_beta   90.00
_cell.angle_gamma   90.00
#
_symmetry.space_group_name_H-M   'P 1'
#
loop_
_entity.id
_entity.type
_entity.pdbx_description
1 polymer ?
#
loop_
_entity_poly.entity_id
_entity_poly.type
_entity_poly.pdbx_seq_one_letter_code
_entity_poly.pdbx_strand_id
1 'polypeptide(L)'
;MDALVRKIISDSSDDFSKDIITFQKNYEIRTVFEELNNDQLREKLWETLFHCLSSNAQSSINYNCLSTLRILSRDRTMLNELITDERLDIVLGNAALKNINVNQSTYNNVTIEALKLLCNLIFNSTKIQEVISTTPCLPCLIERMRKYGDDTPREVMLFDTRIIFLITALNISTRKIVKTKLNGDECLIKMLENISIQCDQDKLHIIKEDNATLACEVLKALFNLYIYSDNTIEDKKKNNLMSVLNKLLLSKCEKEDDLQSHIVNLLTAMPYNCYSIIIPHTKEKHKQIFQNVDITAVSILLKFLDRRLNCKDDLVGNLSPIIIAFIGMIKAERLIRKYTRLQILPPLKDVMHRPEEGTTLRAKLCKLLTSPLVELRDLVAEFLFILCKENVARMVKYTGYGNAAGMFANKGLLGPNKKKSAYSSESEDSETEEYLKHKEQINPVTGCFEHPKPNPLEGMTEEQKEYEALQLVGLVDKLTKEGVVQPCRIGDDGRPQPIEHILELQEELPKQQYGRRDSDSD
;
A
#
# COMPACT_ATOMS: atom_id res chain seq x y z
N MET A 1 -26.30 34.11 -8.11
CA MET A 1 -26.78 32.82 -7.60
C MET A 1 -28.16 32.98 -6.97
N ASP A 2 -28.29 33.88 -6.00
CA ASP A 2 -29.50 34.08 -5.18
C ASP A 2 -30.76 34.30 -5.99
N ALA A 3 -30.71 35.16 -7.03
CA ALA A 3 -31.86 35.40 -7.90
C ALA A 3 -32.35 34.13 -8.62
N LEU A 4 -31.42 33.30 -9.10
CA LEU A 4 -31.75 32.03 -9.76
C LEU A 4 -32.31 31.01 -8.77
N VAL A 5 -31.73 30.94 -7.56
CA VAL A 5 -32.19 30.02 -6.51
C VAL A 5 -33.58 30.41 -6.00
N ARG A 6 -33.83 31.71 -5.78
CA ARG A 6 -35.16 32.20 -5.42
C ARG A 6 -36.19 31.88 -6.50
N LYS A 7 -35.79 32.00 -7.77
CA LYS A 7 -36.64 31.64 -8.91
C LYS A 7 -37.03 30.17 -8.84
N ILE A 8 -36.04 29.27 -8.72
CA ILE A 8 -36.25 27.81 -8.57
C ILE A 8 -37.19 27.47 -7.40
N ILE A 9 -37.06 28.17 -6.26
CA ILE A 9 -37.92 27.97 -5.09
C ILE A 9 -39.38 28.40 -5.37
N SER A 10 -39.59 29.41 -6.22
CA SER A 10 -40.90 30.00 -6.51
C SER A 10 -41.61 29.48 -7.77
N ASP A 11 -40.93 28.72 -8.63
CA ASP A 11 -41.39 28.43 -9.99
C ASP A 11 -42.51 27.36 -10.09
N SER A 12 -43.24 27.43 -11.22
CA SER A 12 -44.14 26.38 -11.72
C SER A 12 -43.37 25.33 -12.56
N SER A 13 -43.96 24.15 -12.83
CA SER A 13 -43.21 22.96 -13.30
C SER A 13 -42.37 23.14 -14.58
N ASP A 14 -42.82 23.97 -15.53
CA ASP A 14 -42.14 24.12 -16.84
C ASP A 14 -40.94 25.07 -16.80
N ASP A 15 -41.01 26.14 -16.00
CA ASP A 15 -39.88 27.05 -15.81
C ASP A 15 -38.86 26.50 -14.83
N PHE A 16 -39.33 25.77 -13.80
CA PHE A 16 -38.49 25.06 -12.84
C PHE A 16 -37.42 24.18 -13.51
N SER A 17 -37.81 23.42 -14.55
CA SER A 17 -36.87 22.54 -15.27
C SER A 17 -35.78 23.34 -15.98
N LYS A 18 -36.11 24.48 -16.60
CA LYS A 18 -35.13 25.35 -17.29
C LYS A 18 -34.18 26.00 -16.29
N ASP A 19 -34.70 26.46 -15.17
CA ASP A 19 -33.90 27.14 -14.15
C ASP A 19 -32.96 26.17 -13.43
N ILE A 20 -33.37 24.93 -13.18
CA ILE A 20 -32.48 23.87 -12.71
C ILE A 20 -31.35 23.57 -13.71
N ILE A 21 -31.67 23.40 -15.00
CA ILE A 21 -30.64 23.14 -16.02
C ILE A 21 -29.64 24.30 -16.09
N THR A 22 -30.12 25.53 -15.93
CA THR A 22 -29.27 26.73 -15.87
C THR A 22 -28.39 26.72 -14.63
N PHE A 23 -28.92 26.34 -13.47
CA PHE A 23 -28.14 26.18 -12.25
C PHE A 23 -27.03 25.13 -12.41
N GLN A 24 -27.35 23.96 -12.97
CA GLN A 24 -26.40 22.88 -13.20
C GLN A 24 -25.24 23.36 -14.09
N LYS A 25 -25.53 23.99 -15.22
CA LYS A 25 -24.50 24.51 -16.15
C LYS A 25 -23.58 25.54 -15.49
N ASN A 26 -24.15 26.44 -14.67
CA ASN A 26 -23.38 27.51 -14.05
C ASN A 26 -22.49 27.02 -12.90
N TYR A 27 -22.87 25.93 -12.23
CA TYR A 27 -22.26 25.51 -10.97
C TYR A 27 -21.76 24.06 -10.95
N GLU A 28 -21.64 23.41 -12.12
CA GLU A 28 -21.28 21.99 -12.24
C GLU A 28 -19.96 21.62 -11.54
N ILE A 29 -18.96 22.50 -11.55
CA ILE A 29 -17.61 22.25 -10.98
C ILE A 29 -17.50 22.82 -9.55
N ARG A 30 -18.47 23.62 -9.11
CA ARG A 30 -18.43 24.29 -7.81
C ARG A 30 -18.55 23.29 -6.65
N THR A 31 -17.85 23.58 -5.56
CA THR A 31 -17.76 22.71 -4.37
C THR A 31 -18.25 23.37 -3.07
N VAL A 32 -18.30 24.71 -3.01
CA VAL A 32 -18.75 25.48 -1.84
C VAL A 32 -19.72 26.57 -2.26
N PHE A 33 -20.81 26.76 -1.50
CA PHE A 33 -21.94 27.63 -1.80
C PHE A 33 -22.26 28.57 -0.64
N GLU A 34 -21.39 29.54 -0.37
CA GLU A 34 -21.56 30.49 0.74
C GLU A 34 -22.81 31.37 0.58
N GLU A 35 -23.19 31.69 -0.66
CA GLU A 35 -24.33 32.54 -0.96
C GLU A 35 -25.67 31.91 -0.54
N LEU A 36 -25.72 30.57 -0.45
CA LEU A 36 -26.90 29.85 0.00
C LEU A 36 -27.12 29.93 1.53
N ASN A 37 -26.13 30.40 2.29
CA ASN A 37 -26.22 30.52 3.74
C ASN A 37 -27.06 31.74 4.16
N ASN A 38 -27.36 32.65 3.24
CA ASN A 38 -28.23 33.79 3.47
C ASN A 38 -29.71 33.40 3.31
N ASP A 39 -30.60 34.00 4.10
CA ASP A 39 -32.06 33.91 3.99
C ASP A 39 -32.66 32.48 3.99
N GLN A 40 -31.94 31.51 4.57
CA GLN A 40 -32.29 30.08 4.57
C GLN A 40 -32.50 29.53 3.14
N LEU A 41 -31.79 30.09 2.15
CA LEU A 41 -31.92 29.67 0.75
C LEU A 41 -31.48 28.21 0.58
N ARG A 42 -30.50 27.76 1.35
CA ARG A 42 -30.04 26.36 1.36
C ARG A 42 -31.15 25.41 1.77
N GLU A 43 -31.77 25.61 2.93
CA GLU A 43 -32.83 24.72 3.43
C GLU A 43 -34.02 24.71 2.47
N LYS A 44 -34.47 25.88 2.02
CA LYS A 44 -35.60 26.03 1.10
C LYS A 44 -35.34 25.35 -0.23
N LEU A 45 -34.16 25.55 -0.82
CA LEU A 45 -33.81 24.91 -2.10
C LEU A 45 -33.80 23.38 -1.97
N TRP A 46 -33.18 22.85 -0.91
CA TRP A 46 -33.17 21.42 -0.64
C TRP A 46 -34.59 20.87 -0.45
N GLU A 47 -35.44 21.58 0.29
CA GLU A 47 -36.85 21.22 0.50
C GLU A 47 -37.64 21.19 -0.81
N THR A 48 -37.52 22.21 -1.66
CA THR A 48 -38.18 22.25 -2.97
C THR A 48 -37.75 21.06 -3.84
N LEU A 49 -36.44 20.78 -3.90
CA LEU A 49 -35.90 19.67 -4.71
C LEU A 49 -36.41 18.30 -4.22
N PHE A 50 -36.43 18.07 -2.90
CA PHE A 50 -36.95 16.82 -2.34
C PHE A 50 -38.47 16.70 -2.48
N HIS A 51 -39.23 17.79 -2.34
CA HIS A 51 -40.66 17.80 -2.57
C HIS A 51 -41.00 17.39 -4.02
N CYS A 52 -40.24 17.91 -5.00
CA CYS A 52 -40.38 17.50 -6.40
C CYS A 52 -40.09 16.01 -6.60
N LEU A 53 -39.05 15.47 -5.95
CA LEU A 53 -38.72 14.04 -6.01
C LEU A 53 -39.80 13.15 -5.37
N SER A 54 -40.47 13.61 -4.32
CA SER A 54 -41.58 12.89 -3.68
C SER A 54 -42.86 12.90 -4.51
N SER A 55 -43.09 13.93 -5.32
CA SER A 55 -44.34 14.14 -6.06
C SER A 55 -44.56 13.26 -7.31
N ASN A 56 -43.83 12.15 -7.48
CA ASN A 56 -43.91 11.28 -8.67
C ASN A 56 -43.81 12.05 -10.01
N ALA A 57 -42.89 13.01 -10.06
CA ALA A 57 -42.67 13.82 -11.25
C ALA A 57 -42.07 13.01 -12.41
N GLN A 58 -42.13 13.57 -13.62
CA GLN A 58 -41.58 12.99 -14.84
C GLN A 58 -40.09 12.60 -14.67
N SER A 59 -39.65 11.49 -15.27
CA SER A 59 -38.28 10.96 -15.08
C SER A 59 -37.17 11.98 -15.38
N SER A 60 -37.42 12.95 -16.28
CA SER A 60 -36.49 14.04 -16.60
C SER A 60 -36.30 15.02 -15.44
N ILE A 61 -37.38 15.37 -14.75
CA ILE A 61 -37.36 16.28 -13.61
C ILE A 61 -36.66 15.62 -12.43
N ASN A 62 -36.89 14.33 -12.19
CA ASN A 62 -36.20 13.58 -11.12
C ASN A 62 -34.69 13.54 -11.35
N TYR A 63 -34.26 13.28 -12.58
CA TYR A 63 -32.85 13.34 -12.96
C TYR A 63 -32.25 14.73 -12.68
N ASN A 64 -32.95 15.79 -13.11
CA ASN A 64 -32.49 17.15 -12.91
C ASN A 64 -32.41 17.53 -11.43
N CYS A 65 -33.38 17.13 -10.60
CA CYS A 65 -33.35 17.37 -9.17
C CYS A 65 -32.19 16.64 -8.50
N LEU A 66 -31.98 15.36 -8.81
CA LEU A 66 -30.87 14.57 -8.27
C LEU A 66 -29.50 15.11 -8.67
N SER A 67 -29.34 15.55 -9.92
CA SER A 67 -28.09 16.16 -10.40
C SER A 67 -27.77 17.47 -9.67
N THR A 68 -28.79 18.31 -9.43
CA THR A 68 -28.64 19.52 -8.62
C THR A 68 -28.28 19.19 -7.18
N LEU A 69 -28.97 18.22 -6.56
CA LEU A 69 -28.63 17.74 -5.22
C LEU A 69 -27.21 17.17 -5.16
N ARG A 70 -26.76 16.44 -6.19
CA ARG A 70 -25.39 15.92 -6.27
C ARG A 70 -24.37 17.07 -6.28
N ILE A 71 -24.62 18.14 -7.02
CA ILE A 71 -23.76 19.33 -7.02
C ILE A 71 -23.73 19.98 -5.63
N LEU A 72 -24.91 20.19 -5.03
CA LEU A 72 -25.05 20.82 -3.70
C LEU A 72 -24.40 19.98 -2.58
N SER A 73 -24.51 18.65 -2.64
CA SER A 73 -23.98 17.71 -1.64
C SER A 73 -22.44 17.67 -1.53
N ARG A 74 -21.72 18.37 -2.42
CA ARG A 74 -20.28 18.56 -2.32
C ARG A 74 -19.89 19.51 -1.19
N ASP A 75 -20.80 20.42 -0.85
CA ASP A 75 -20.64 21.35 0.25
C ASP A 75 -21.13 20.70 1.56
N ARG A 76 -20.26 20.64 2.56
CA ARG A 76 -20.51 20.00 3.85
C ARG A 76 -21.40 20.85 4.77
N THR A 77 -21.57 22.13 4.47
CA THR A 77 -22.28 23.09 5.33
C THR A 77 -23.73 22.66 5.53
N MET A 78 -24.11 22.44 6.79
CA MET A 78 -25.44 22.00 7.25
C MET A 78 -25.92 20.64 6.70
N LEU A 79 -25.05 19.85 6.05
CA LEU A 79 -25.48 18.62 5.36
C LEU A 79 -26.12 17.58 6.31
N ASN A 80 -25.64 17.49 7.55
CA ASN A 80 -26.18 16.61 8.58
C ASN A 80 -27.63 16.97 8.99
N GLU A 81 -27.99 18.25 8.91
CA GLU A 81 -29.33 18.76 9.24
C GLU A 81 -30.26 18.65 8.04
N LEU A 82 -29.73 18.91 6.83
CA LEU A 82 -30.49 18.89 5.58
C LEU A 82 -30.92 17.48 5.16
N ILE A 83 -30.17 16.44 5.52
CA ILE A 83 -30.55 15.05 5.24
C ILE A 83 -31.27 14.45 6.43
N THR A 84 -32.61 14.44 6.36
CA THR A 84 -33.48 13.68 7.26
C THR A 84 -33.56 12.21 6.82
N ASP A 85 -34.05 11.34 7.70
CA ASP A 85 -34.21 9.91 7.39
C ASP A 85 -35.17 9.70 6.20
N GLU A 86 -36.23 10.53 6.11
CA GLU A 86 -37.16 10.54 4.97
C GLU A 86 -36.48 10.91 3.64
N ARG A 87 -35.61 11.94 3.65
CA ARG A 87 -34.85 12.36 2.46
C ARG A 87 -33.85 11.30 2.04
N LEU A 88 -33.17 10.67 2.99
CA LEU A 88 -32.30 9.52 2.72
C LEU A 88 -33.09 8.37 2.08
N ASP A 89 -34.27 8.08 2.60
CA ASP A 89 -35.18 7.06 2.08
C ASP A 89 -35.62 7.32 0.63
N ILE A 90 -35.85 8.59 0.26
CA ILE A 90 -36.15 9.02 -1.12
C ILE A 90 -34.94 8.77 -2.02
N VAL A 91 -33.72 9.11 -1.57
CA VAL A 91 -32.49 8.84 -2.33
C VAL A 91 -32.28 7.34 -2.52
N LEU A 92 -32.46 6.53 -1.47
CA LEU A 92 -32.38 5.07 -1.54
C LEU A 92 -33.45 4.48 -2.48
N GLY A 93 -34.66 5.04 -2.49
CA GLY A 93 -35.71 4.66 -3.43
C GLY A 93 -35.31 4.90 -4.89
N ASN A 94 -34.83 6.11 -5.21
CA ASN A 94 -34.37 6.46 -6.55
C ASN A 94 -33.11 5.69 -6.98
N ALA A 95 -32.25 5.33 -6.03
CA ALA A 95 -31.08 4.47 -6.26
C ALA A 95 -31.43 2.98 -6.39
N ALA A 96 -32.71 2.60 -6.29
CA ALA A 96 -33.18 1.21 -6.25
C ALA A 96 -32.51 0.36 -5.14
N LEU A 97 -32.32 0.96 -3.96
CA LEU A 97 -31.68 0.38 -2.77
C LEU A 97 -32.62 0.27 -1.56
N LYS A 98 -33.92 0.46 -1.75
CA LYS A 98 -34.94 0.40 -0.68
C LYS A 98 -35.53 -1.00 -0.47
N ASN A 99 -35.75 -1.76 -1.56
CA ASN A 99 -36.44 -3.05 -1.54
C ASN A 99 -35.63 -4.14 -2.25
N ILE A 100 -35.38 -5.25 -1.57
CA ILE A 100 -34.55 -6.37 -2.06
C ILE A 100 -35.19 -7.10 -3.28
N ASN A 101 -36.52 -7.07 -3.38
CA ASN A 101 -37.30 -7.93 -4.29
C ASN A 101 -37.72 -7.28 -5.62
N VAL A 102 -37.19 -6.11 -5.99
CA VAL A 102 -37.55 -5.50 -7.27
C VAL A 102 -36.79 -6.23 -8.39
N ASN A 103 -37.45 -7.20 -9.01
CA ASN A 103 -36.96 -7.92 -10.18
C ASN A 103 -36.81 -6.96 -11.36
N GLN A 104 -35.59 -6.90 -11.92
CA GLN A 104 -35.26 -6.22 -13.19
C GLN A 104 -35.72 -4.76 -13.29
N SER A 105 -35.16 -3.88 -12.47
CA SER A 105 -35.21 -2.44 -12.79
C SER A 105 -34.30 -2.17 -13.99
N THR A 106 -34.87 -1.77 -15.12
CA THR A 106 -34.13 -1.10 -16.19
C THR A 106 -33.39 0.07 -15.57
N TYR A 107 -32.06 -0.03 -15.47
CA TYR A 107 -31.27 1.03 -14.87
C TYR A 107 -31.34 2.28 -15.76
N ASN A 108 -31.88 3.35 -15.22
CA ASN A 108 -32.01 4.62 -15.92
C ASN A 108 -31.02 5.65 -15.36
N ASN A 109 -30.90 6.79 -16.07
CA ASN A 109 -30.01 7.88 -15.64
C ASN A 109 -30.36 8.42 -14.25
N VAL A 110 -31.63 8.35 -13.83
CA VAL A 110 -32.08 8.72 -12.48
C VAL A 110 -31.40 7.85 -11.41
N THR A 111 -31.32 6.54 -11.64
CA THR A 111 -30.67 5.60 -10.72
C THR A 111 -29.20 5.93 -10.55
N ILE A 112 -28.49 6.15 -11.66
CA ILE A 112 -27.06 6.48 -11.66
C ILE A 112 -26.82 7.80 -10.89
N GLU A 113 -27.65 8.80 -11.12
CA GLU A 113 -27.51 10.10 -10.47
C GLU A 113 -27.81 10.02 -8.96
N ALA A 114 -28.78 9.19 -8.56
CA ALA A 114 -29.05 8.91 -7.15
C ALA A 114 -27.87 8.19 -6.47
N LEU A 115 -27.19 7.25 -7.15
CA LEU A 115 -25.99 6.59 -6.63
C LEU A 115 -24.82 7.57 -6.46
N LYS A 116 -24.64 8.48 -7.43
CA LYS A 116 -23.63 9.56 -7.34
C LYS A 116 -23.90 10.49 -6.16
N LEU A 117 -25.16 10.93 -5.99
CA LEU A 117 -25.59 11.70 -4.82
C LEU A 117 -25.32 10.94 -3.52
N LEU A 118 -25.70 9.66 -3.45
CA LEU A 118 -25.51 8.84 -2.26
C LEU A 118 -24.02 8.70 -1.88
N CYS A 119 -23.12 8.56 -2.85
CA CYS A 119 -21.68 8.57 -2.60
C CYS A 119 -21.22 9.86 -1.92
N ASN A 120 -21.66 11.02 -2.42
CA ASN A 120 -21.32 12.31 -1.82
C ASN A 120 -21.87 12.43 -0.41
N LEU A 121 -23.11 12.00 -0.20
CA LEU A 121 -23.77 12.01 1.09
C LEU A 121 -23.01 11.15 2.12
N ILE A 122 -22.65 9.91 1.78
CA ILE A 122 -21.86 9.03 2.64
C ILE A 122 -20.48 9.64 2.93
N PHE A 123 -19.83 10.24 1.93
CA PHE A 123 -18.49 10.80 2.11
C PHE A 123 -18.47 12.07 2.98
N ASN A 124 -19.49 12.93 2.84
CA ASN A 124 -19.50 14.27 3.45
C ASN A 124 -20.32 14.40 4.74
N SER A 125 -21.26 13.48 5.02
CA SER A 125 -22.13 13.54 6.21
C SER A 125 -21.80 12.44 7.21
N THR A 126 -21.36 12.83 8.40
CA THR A 126 -21.10 11.91 9.52
C THR A 126 -22.38 11.22 10.00
N LYS A 127 -23.51 11.96 10.03
CA LYS A 127 -24.83 11.39 10.37
C LYS A 127 -25.20 10.23 9.45
N ILE A 128 -24.97 10.38 8.15
CA ILE A 128 -25.26 9.32 7.17
C ILE A 128 -24.29 8.15 7.35
N GLN A 129 -23.01 8.38 7.65
CA GLN A 129 -22.04 7.30 7.91
C GLN A 129 -22.46 6.40 9.08
N GLU A 130 -23.13 6.96 10.09
CA GLU A 130 -23.67 6.22 11.23
C GLU A 130 -24.96 5.46 10.85
N VAL A 131 -25.92 6.16 10.26
CA VAL A 131 -27.27 5.64 9.98
C VAL A 131 -27.30 4.67 8.79
N ILE A 132 -26.44 4.83 7.79
CA ILE A 132 -26.49 4.00 6.56
C ILE A 132 -26.39 2.50 6.85
N SER A 133 -25.68 2.12 7.92
CA SER A 133 -25.51 0.73 8.35
C SER A 133 -26.81 0.08 8.87
N THR A 134 -27.79 0.87 9.32
CA THR A 134 -29.09 0.40 9.79
C THR A 134 -30.15 0.40 8.69
N THR A 135 -29.87 1.02 7.54
CA THR A 135 -30.76 1.04 6.38
C THR A 135 -30.67 -0.27 5.57
N PRO A 136 -31.65 -0.58 4.69
CA PRO A 136 -31.57 -1.71 3.78
C PRO A 136 -30.51 -1.55 2.66
N CYS A 137 -29.77 -0.44 2.62
CA CYS A 137 -28.80 -0.13 1.56
C CYS A 137 -27.81 -1.27 1.30
N LEU A 138 -27.12 -1.78 2.33
CA LEU A 138 -26.11 -2.82 2.17
C LEU A 138 -26.69 -4.15 1.66
N PRO A 139 -27.73 -4.75 2.29
CA PRO A 139 -28.38 -5.95 1.76
C PRO A 139 -28.87 -5.79 0.32
N CYS A 140 -29.56 -4.69 0.00
CA CYS A 140 -30.07 -4.43 -1.36
C CYS A 140 -28.93 -4.33 -2.38
N LEU A 141 -27.84 -3.65 -2.02
CA LEU A 141 -26.69 -3.47 -2.90
C LEU A 141 -26.01 -4.82 -3.20
N ILE A 142 -25.77 -5.64 -2.18
CA ILE A 142 -25.17 -6.97 -2.38
C ILE A 142 -26.09 -7.90 -3.20
N GLU A 143 -27.39 -7.90 -2.93
CA GLU A 143 -28.36 -8.67 -3.73
C GLU A 143 -28.43 -8.20 -5.19
N ARG A 144 -28.31 -6.89 -5.43
CA ARG A 144 -28.18 -6.33 -6.78
C ARG A 144 -26.89 -6.82 -7.46
N MET A 145 -25.76 -6.80 -6.76
CA MET A 145 -24.48 -7.27 -7.31
C MET A 145 -24.49 -8.77 -7.67
N ARG A 146 -25.19 -9.60 -6.88
CA ARG A 146 -25.36 -11.04 -7.19
C ARG A 146 -26.05 -11.27 -8.54
N LYS A 147 -26.93 -10.35 -8.94
CA LYS A 147 -27.76 -10.40 -10.15
C LYS A 147 -27.13 -9.69 -11.35
N TYR A 148 -25.90 -9.17 -11.24
CA TYR A 148 -25.22 -8.58 -12.39
C TYR A 148 -25.09 -9.58 -13.53
N GLY A 149 -25.55 -9.15 -14.71
CA GLY A 149 -25.34 -9.81 -16.00
C GLY A 149 -24.74 -8.85 -17.02
N ASP A 150 -24.57 -9.31 -18.26
CA ASP A 150 -23.90 -8.57 -19.33
C ASP A 150 -24.58 -7.23 -19.67
N ASP A 151 -25.90 -7.13 -19.45
CA ASP A 151 -26.69 -5.92 -19.71
C ASP A 151 -26.56 -4.84 -18.60
N THR A 152 -25.83 -5.13 -17.51
CA THR A 152 -25.70 -4.19 -16.40
C THR A 152 -24.79 -3.02 -16.79
N PRO A 153 -25.24 -1.75 -16.68
CA PRO A 153 -24.39 -0.61 -16.99
C PRO A 153 -23.17 -0.55 -16.08
N ARG A 154 -21.99 -0.32 -16.67
CA ARG A 154 -20.71 -0.23 -15.93
C ARG A 154 -20.70 0.87 -14.89
N GLU A 155 -21.38 2.00 -15.14
CA GLU A 155 -21.54 3.07 -14.16
C GLU A 155 -22.26 2.61 -12.89
N VAL A 156 -23.30 1.78 -13.01
CA VAL A 156 -24.01 1.23 -11.84
C VAL A 156 -23.07 0.35 -11.04
N MET A 157 -22.34 -0.57 -11.71
CA MET A 157 -21.36 -1.44 -11.05
C MET A 157 -20.27 -0.63 -10.32
N LEU A 158 -19.82 0.47 -10.94
CA LEU A 158 -18.80 1.36 -10.39
C LEU A 158 -19.30 2.06 -9.12
N PHE A 159 -20.46 2.71 -9.16
CA PHE A 159 -20.97 3.44 -8.01
C PHE A 159 -21.46 2.53 -6.88
N ASP A 160 -21.98 1.35 -7.20
CA ASP A 160 -22.29 0.32 -6.19
C ASP A 160 -21.04 -0.11 -5.43
N THR A 161 -19.98 -0.39 -6.17
CA THR A 161 -18.69 -0.74 -5.58
C THR A 161 -18.11 0.41 -4.76
N ARG A 162 -18.23 1.65 -5.25
CA ARG A 162 -17.78 2.84 -4.53
C ARG A 162 -18.55 3.05 -3.23
N ILE A 163 -19.86 2.79 -3.20
CA ILE A 163 -20.66 2.85 -1.98
C ILE A 163 -20.14 1.81 -0.96
N ILE A 164 -19.89 0.56 -1.38
CA ILE A 164 -19.27 -0.44 -0.49
C ILE A 164 -17.93 0.05 0.03
N PHE A 165 -17.06 0.55 -0.86
CA PHE A 165 -15.76 1.07 -0.48
C PHE A 165 -15.89 2.18 0.58
N LEU A 166 -16.74 3.18 0.35
CA LEU A 166 -16.95 4.30 1.27
C LEU A 166 -17.48 3.85 2.63
N ILE A 167 -18.53 3.02 2.64
CA ILE A 167 -19.13 2.52 3.89
C ILE A 167 -18.11 1.70 4.69
N THR A 168 -17.37 0.82 4.02
CA THR A 168 -16.37 -0.05 4.68
C THR A 168 -15.09 0.68 5.07
N ALA A 169 -14.73 1.75 4.37
CA ALA A 169 -13.60 2.61 4.71
C ALA A 169 -13.91 3.43 5.98
N LEU A 170 -15.09 4.07 6.00
CA LEU A 170 -15.49 5.03 7.04
C LEU A 170 -16.02 4.35 8.30
N ASN A 171 -16.61 3.15 8.19
CA ASN A 171 -17.15 2.42 9.33
C ASN A 171 -16.61 0.97 9.38
N ILE A 172 -15.60 0.73 10.21
CA ILE A 172 -14.91 -0.57 10.34
C ILE A 172 -15.87 -1.72 10.69
N SER A 173 -16.90 -1.45 11.49
CA SER A 173 -17.88 -2.48 11.92
C SER A 173 -18.65 -3.08 10.73
N THR A 174 -18.87 -2.30 9.67
CA THR A 174 -19.57 -2.75 8.46
C THR A 174 -18.77 -3.75 7.63
N ARG A 175 -17.44 -3.81 7.78
CA ARG A 175 -16.59 -4.76 7.06
C ARG A 175 -16.99 -6.21 7.34
N LYS A 176 -17.25 -6.54 8.62
CA LYS A 176 -17.72 -7.88 9.02
C LYS A 176 -19.14 -8.16 8.53
N ILE A 177 -20.00 -7.14 8.47
CA ILE A 177 -21.37 -7.26 7.93
C ILE A 177 -21.31 -7.60 6.44
N VAL A 178 -20.58 -6.82 5.65
CA VAL A 178 -20.46 -7.02 4.20
C VAL A 178 -19.80 -8.37 3.90
N LYS A 179 -18.67 -8.68 4.55
CA LYS A 179 -17.92 -9.90 4.29
C LYS A 179 -18.64 -11.16 4.79
N THR A 180 -18.94 -11.23 6.08
CA THR A 180 -19.38 -12.48 6.73
C THR A 180 -20.89 -12.67 6.70
N LYS A 181 -21.69 -11.60 6.87
CA LYS A 181 -23.15 -11.71 6.92
C LYS A 181 -23.79 -11.68 5.54
N LEU A 182 -23.23 -10.90 4.62
CA LEU A 182 -23.78 -10.70 3.27
C LEU A 182 -22.99 -11.40 2.17
N ASN A 183 -21.82 -11.99 2.45
CA ASN A 183 -20.94 -12.61 1.44
C ASN A 183 -20.64 -11.66 0.26
N GLY A 184 -20.48 -10.37 0.56
CA GLY A 184 -20.26 -9.33 -0.45
C GLY A 184 -18.87 -9.43 -1.12
N ASP A 185 -17.90 -10.02 -0.43
CA ASP A 185 -16.58 -10.33 -0.98
C ASP A 185 -16.67 -11.31 -2.15
N GLU A 186 -17.55 -12.32 -2.08
CA GLU A 186 -17.78 -13.25 -3.20
C GLU A 186 -18.27 -12.53 -4.47
N CYS A 187 -19.15 -11.53 -4.30
CA CYS A 187 -19.67 -10.73 -5.41
C CYS A 187 -18.56 -9.89 -6.05
N LEU A 188 -17.73 -9.25 -5.22
CA LEU A 188 -16.59 -8.46 -5.65
C LEU A 188 -15.53 -9.32 -6.36
N ILE A 189 -15.21 -10.51 -5.82
CA ILE A 189 -14.28 -11.46 -6.45
C ILE A 189 -14.82 -11.89 -7.82
N LYS A 190 -16.10 -12.24 -7.92
CA LYS A 190 -16.74 -12.62 -9.19
C LYS A 190 -16.69 -11.49 -10.23
N MET A 191 -16.78 -10.22 -9.82
CA MET A 191 -16.61 -9.09 -10.74
C MET A 191 -15.18 -9.04 -11.31
N LEU A 192 -14.15 -9.25 -10.48
CA LEU A 192 -12.77 -9.32 -10.96
C LEU A 192 -12.55 -10.53 -11.87
N GLU A 193 -13.15 -11.68 -11.57
CA GLU A 193 -13.12 -12.87 -12.43
C GLU A 193 -13.71 -12.57 -13.80
N ASN A 194 -14.89 -11.94 -13.86
CA ASN A 194 -15.53 -11.59 -15.12
C ASN A 194 -14.65 -10.64 -15.95
N ILE A 195 -14.01 -9.66 -15.31
CA ILE A 195 -13.04 -8.76 -15.97
C ILE A 195 -11.85 -9.55 -16.52
N SER A 196 -11.32 -10.50 -15.74
CA SER A 196 -10.23 -11.37 -16.18
C SER A 196 -10.63 -12.29 -17.33
N ILE A 197 -11.84 -12.85 -17.32
CA ILE A 197 -12.35 -13.72 -18.40
C ILE A 197 -12.54 -12.91 -19.69
N GLN A 198 -13.07 -11.69 -19.60
CA GLN A 198 -13.20 -10.79 -20.75
C GLN A 198 -11.83 -10.43 -21.34
N CYS A 199 -10.80 -10.28 -20.49
CA CYS A 199 -9.41 -10.08 -20.92
C CYS A 199 -8.84 -11.34 -21.60
N ASP A 200 -9.10 -12.54 -21.07
CA ASP A 200 -8.65 -13.81 -21.64
C ASP A 200 -9.28 -14.07 -23.03
N GLN A 201 -10.50 -13.58 -23.27
CA GLN A 201 -11.18 -13.65 -24.57
C GLN A 201 -10.66 -12.60 -25.57
N ASP A 202 -10.03 -11.53 -25.10
CA ASP A 202 -9.39 -10.55 -25.96
C ASP A 202 -8.08 -11.13 -26.51
N LYS A 203 -7.93 -11.15 -27.84
CA LYS A 203 -6.73 -11.66 -28.52
C LYS A 203 -5.45 -10.97 -28.07
N LEU A 204 -5.56 -9.73 -27.58
CA LEU A 204 -4.41 -8.93 -27.13
C LEU A 204 -4.18 -9.01 -25.60
N HIS A 205 -5.05 -9.69 -24.84
CA HIS A 205 -5.02 -9.74 -23.37
C HIS A 205 -4.92 -8.33 -22.73
N ILE A 206 -5.77 -7.41 -23.21
CA ILE A 206 -5.83 -6.02 -22.75
C ILE A 206 -7.10 -5.79 -21.93
N ILE A 207 -6.96 -5.22 -20.74
CA ILE A 207 -8.07 -4.73 -19.93
C ILE A 207 -8.43 -3.32 -20.41
N LYS A 208 -9.66 -3.17 -20.93
CA LYS A 208 -10.24 -1.88 -21.33
C LYS A 208 -10.27 -0.89 -20.15
N GLU A 209 -10.16 0.40 -20.45
CA GLU A 209 -10.05 1.46 -19.42
C GLU A 209 -11.17 1.44 -18.37
N ASP A 210 -12.43 1.30 -18.79
CA ASP A 210 -13.57 1.22 -17.88
C ASP A 210 -13.49 0.00 -16.95
N ASN A 211 -13.04 -1.15 -17.48
CA ASN A 211 -12.87 -2.37 -16.69
C ASN A 211 -11.72 -2.22 -15.70
N ALA A 212 -10.65 -1.53 -16.09
CA ALA A 212 -9.54 -1.24 -15.19
C ALA A 212 -9.96 -0.31 -14.06
N THR A 213 -10.73 0.73 -14.37
CA THR A 213 -11.27 1.66 -13.36
C THR A 213 -12.20 0.94 -12.38
N LEU A 214 -13.08 0.07 -12.89
CA LEU A 214 -13.92 -0.78 -12.07
C LEU A 214 -13.11 -1.76 -11.21
N ALA A 215 -12.11 -2.43 -11.79
CA ALA A 215 -11.22 -3.33 -11.06
C ALA A 215 -10.51 -2.60 -9.91
N CYS A 216 -10.02 -1.39 -10.13
CA CYS A 216 -9.40 -0.57 -9.08
C CYS A 216 -10.38 -0.28 -7.93
N GLU A 217 -11.62 0.11 -8.21
CA GLU A 217 -12.63 0.32 -7.15
C GLU A 217 -12.98 -0.97 -6.40
N VAL A 218 -13.07 -2.10 -7.12
CA VAL A 218 -13.32 -3.42 -6.51
C VAL A 218 -12.16 -3.85 -5.60
N LEU A 219 -10.92 -3.64 -6.04
CA LEU A 219 -9.72 -3.94 -5.25
C LEU A 219 -9.65 -3.09 -3.97
N LYS A 220 -10.04 -1.81 -4.02
CA LYS A 220 -10.14 -0.95 -2.84
C LYS A 220 -11.18 -1.48 -1.84
N ALA A 221 -12.36 -1.86 -2.32
CA ALA A 221 -13.40 -2.45 -1.48
C ALA A 221 -12.92 -3.77 -0.85
N LEU A 222 -12.33 -4.66 -1.62
CA LEU A 222 -11.76 -5.92 -1.12
C LEU A 222 -10.66 -5.68 -0.08
N PHE A 223 -9.77 -4.72 -0.30
CA PHE A 223 -8.71 -4.39 0.66
C PHE A 223 -9.30 -4.04 2.04
N ASN A 224 -10.34 -3.20 2.08
CA ASN A 224 -11.03 -2.86 3.34
C ASN A 224 -11.61 -4.11 4.03
N LEU A 225 -12.15 -5.06 3.26
CA LEU A 225 -12.75 -6.28 3.81
C LEU A 225 -11.69 -7.27 4.35
N TYR A 226 -10.45 -7.25 3.85
CA TYR A 226 -9.41 -8.22 4.23
C TYR A 226 -8.36 -7.71 5.23
N ILE A 227 -8.06 -6.41 5.30
CA ILE A 227 -6.94 -5.84 6.09
C ILE A 227 -6.91 -6.25 7.58
N TYR A 228 -8.07 -6.56 8.18
CA TYR A 228 -8.18 -7.03 9.58
C TYR A 228 -9.06 -8.28 9.72
N SER A 229 -9.18 -9.08 8.66
CA SER A 229 -10.06 -10.25 8.71
C SER A 229 -9.38 -11.46 9.36
N ASP A 230 -10.11 -12.15 10.24
CA ASP A 230 -9.61 -13.36 10.89
C ASP A 230 -9.29 -14.44 9.85
N ASN A 231 -8.11 -15.07 10.00
CA ASN A 231 -7.52 -15.92 8.96
C ASN A 231 -8.10 -17.33 8.85
N THR A 232 -9.17 -17.65 9.58
CA THR A 232 -9.31 -19.01 10.10
C THR A 232 -10.15 -19.99 9.28
N ILE A 233 -10.93 -19.60 8.24
CA ILE A 233 -11.89 -20.56 7.63
C ILE A 233 -12.08 -20.45 6.08
N GLU A 234 -11.61 -19.41 5.39
CA GLU A 234 -11.98 -19.15 3.98
C GLU A 234 -10.87 -19.39 2.92
N ASP A 235 -10.06 -20.44 3.06
CA ASP A 235 -8.89 -20.67 2.18
C ASP A 235 -9.25 -20.77 0.69
N LYS A 236 -10.38 -21.41 0.34
CA LYS A 236 -10.79 -21.55 -1.08
C LYS A 236 -11.07 -20.19 -1.74
N LYS A 237 -11.75 -19.27 -1.04
CA LYS A 237 -12.07 -17.93 -1.57
C LYS A 237 -10.80 -17.11 -1.73
N LYS A 238 -9.91 -17.13 -0.74
CA LYS A 238 -8.63 -16.43 -0.77
C LYS A 238 -7.74 -16.95 -1.89
N ASN A 239 -7.69 -18.28 -2.07
CA ASN A 239 -6.94 -18.90 -3.16
C ASN A 239 -7.48 -18.47 -4.54
N ASN A 240 -8.81 -18.42 -4.68
CA ASN A 240 -9.45 -17.97 -5.89
C ASN A 240 -9.14 -16.49 -6.18
N LEU A 241 -9.28 -15.62 -5.18
CA LEU A 241 -8.89 -14.22 -5.27
C LEU A 241 -7.41 -14.08 -5.69
N MET A 242 -6.49 -14.83 -5.08
CA MET A 242 -5.07 -14.82 -5.48
C MET A 242 -4.85 -15.25 -6.93
N SER A 243 -5.59 -16.24 -7.42
CA SER A 243 -5.54 -16.62 -8.84
C SER A 243 -5.99 -15.48 -9.75
N VAL A 244 -7.04 -14.76 -9.37
CA VAL A 244 -7.55 -13.61 -10.12
C VAL A 244 -6.56 -12.45 -10.09
N LEU A 245 -5.97 -12.13 -8.93
CA LEU A 245 -4.94 -11.11 -8.81
C LEU A 245 -3.73 -11.43 -9.69
N ASN A 246 -3.31 -12.70 -9.74
CA ASN A 246 -2.22 -13.13 -10.61
C ASN A 246 -2.55 -12.86 -12.08
N LYS A 247 -3.75 -13.23 -12.56
CA LYS A 247 -4.18 -12.95 -13.93
C LYS A 247 -4.25 -11.45 -14.25
N LEU A 248 -4.77 -10.64 -13.32
CA LEU A 248 -4.85 -9.19 -13.49
C LEU A 248 -3.45 -8.55 -13.56
N LEU A 249 -2.49 -9.02 -12.75
CA LEU A 249 -1.09 -8.55 -12.82
C LEU A 249 -0.43 -8.85 -14.17
N LEU A 250 -0.78 -9.97 -14.80
CA LEU A 250 -0.22 -10.39 -16.09
C LEU A 250 -0.89 -9.69 -17.29
N SER A 251 -2.05 -9.07 -17.08
CA SER A 251 -2.81 -8.40 -18.13
C SER A 251 -2.27 -7.00 -18.42
N LYS A 252 -2.36 -6.55 -19.68
CA LYS A 252 -1.97 -5.18 -20.05
C LYS A 252 -3.13 -4.21 -19.87
N CYS A 253 -2.82 -2.98 -19.46
CA CYS A 253 -3.81 -1.92 -19.26
C CYS A 253 -3.17 -0.53 -19.37
N GLU A 254 -3.95 0.49 -19.76
CA GLU A 254 -3.50 1.89 -19.73
C GLU A 254 -3.23 2.40 -18.29
N LYS A 255 -4.07 1.97 -17.33
CA LYS A 255 -3.94 2.28 -15.89
C LYS A 255 -3.13 1.22 -15.14
N GLU A 256 -2.04 0.75 -15.73
CA GLU A 256 -1.21 -0.35 -15.19
C GLU A 256 -0.69 -0.02 -13.77
N ASP A 257 -0.24 1.21 -13.56
CA ASP A 257 0.34 1.64 -12.27
C ASP A 257 -0.69 1.65 -11.12
N ASP A 258 -1.90 2.17 -11.39
CA ASP A 258 -3.02 2.18 -10.42
C ASP A 258 -3.48 0.75 -10.09
N LEU A 259 -3.62 -0.08 -11.12
CA LEU A 259 -4.05 -1.47 -10.96
C LEU A 259 -3.02 -2.24 -10.11
N GLN A 260 -1.74 -2.13 -10.44
CA GLN A 260 -0.66 -2.76 -9.66
C GLN A 260 -0.61 -2.23 -8.23
N SER A 261 -0.79 -0.93 -8.01
CA SER A 261 -0.85 -0.33 -6.67
C SER A 261 -1.96 -0.95 -5.81
N HIS A 262 -3.18 -1.06 -6.35
CA HIS A 262 -4.29 -1.63 -5.61
C HIS A 262 -4.19 -3.15 -5.42
N ILE A 263 -3.62 -3.88 -6.38
CA ILE A 263 -3.31 -5.30 -6.20
C ILE A 263 -2.29 -5.48 -5.08
N VAL A 264 -1.21 -4.68 -5.07
CA VAL A 264 -0.17 -4.72 -4.04
C VAL A 264 -0.75 -4.43 -2.65
N ASN A 265 -1.60 -3.41 -2.52
CA ASN A 265 -2.29 -3.12 -1.26
C ASN A 265 -3.07 -4.34 -0.79
N LEU A 266 -3.83 -5.00 -1.67
CA LEU A 266 -4.58 -6.20 -1.33
C LEU A 266 -3.67 -7.38 -0.95
N LEU A 267 -2.52 -7.55 -1.62
CA LEU A 267 -1.53 -8.57 -1.27
C LEU A 267 -0.99 -8.42 0.15
N THR A 268 -0.94 -7.22 0.72
CA THR A 268 -0.53 -7.00 2.12
C THR A 268 -1.50 -7.63 3.13
N ALA A 269 -2.78 -7.81 2.74
CA ALA A 269 -3.82 -8.38 3.58
C ALA A 269 -4.02 -9.89 3.36
N MET A 270 -3.29 -10.49 2.41
CA MET A 270 -3.44 -11.91 2.08
C MET A 270 -2.63 -12.80 3.03
N PRO A 271 -3.13 -13.99 3.41
CA PRO A 271 -2.39 -14.87 4.29
C PRO A 271 -1.24 -15.58 3.57
N TYR A 272 -0.24 -16.02 4.35
CA TYR A 272 0.99 -16.60 3.82
C TYR A 272 0.78 -17.86 2.96
N ASN A 273 -0.23 -18.68 3.27
CA ASN A 273 -0.50 -19.94 2.56
C ASN A 273 -0.93 -19.73 1.10
N CYS A 274 -1.42 -18.53 0.73
CA CYS A 274 -1.95 -18.29 -0.61
C CYS A 274 -0.89 -17.78 -1.61
N TYR A 275 0.32 -17.39 -1.17
CA TYR A 275 1.33 -16.81 -2.07
C TYR A 275 1.92 -17.81 -3.09
N SER A 276 1.87 -19.12 -2.80
CA SER A 276 2.22 -20.17 -3.77
C SER A 276 1.46 -20.06 -5.11
N ILE A 277 0.26 -19.50 -5.10
CA ILE A 277 -0.62 -19.38 -6.28
C ILE A 277 -0.11 -18.33 -7.27
N ILE A 278 0.68 -17.35 -6.81
CA ILE A 278 1.31 -16.34 -7.68
C ILE A 278 2.37 -16.99 -8.59
N ILE A 279 2.98 -18.10 -8.16
CA ILE A 279 4.08 -18.78 -8.85
C ILE A 279 3.69 -20.19 -9.29
N PRO A 280 2.72 -20.34 -10.21
CA PRO A 280 2.24 -21.65 -10.62
C PRO A 280 3.37 -22.46 -11.29
N HIS A 281 3.35 -23.77 -11.08
CA HIS A 281 4.22 -24.68 -11.82
C HIS A 281 3.88 -24.63 -13.31
N THR A 282 4.91 -24.43 -14.13
CA THR A 282 4.74 -24.45 -15.59
C THR A 282 5.89 -25.18 -16.26
N LYS A 283 5.57 -25.88 -17.36
CA LYS A 283 6.53 -26.50 -18.27
C LYS A 283 6.71 -25.69 -19.56
N GLU A 284 6.00 -24.57 -19.70
CA GLU A 284 5.97 -23.75 -20.92
C GLU A 284 7.21 -22.86 -21.05
N LYS A 285 8.02 -23.07 -22.09
CA LYS A 285 9.30 -22.36 -22.29
C LYS A 285 9.20 -20.86 -22.60
N HIS A 286 8.01 -20.35 -22.91
CA HIS A 286 7.82 -18.96 -23.34
C HIS A 286 7.61 -17.95 -22.20
N LYS A 287 7.52 -18.42 -20.95
CA LYS A 287 7.35 -17.58 -19.76
C LYS A 287 8.67 -17.37 -19.02
N GLN A 288 8.72 -16.38 -18.14
CA GLN A 288 9.87 -16.22 -17.26
C GLN A 288 9.86 -17.36 -16.23
N ILE A 289 10.63 -18.42 -16.50
CA ILE A 289 10.71 -19.59 -15.62
C ILE A 289 11.92 -19.47 -14.70
N PHE A 290 11.70 -19.77 -13.42
CA PHE A 290 12.76 -19.99 -12.44
C PHE A 290 12.50 -21.30 -11.71
N GLN A 291 13.41 -22.29 -11.80
CA GLN A 291 13.27 -23.60 -11.14
C GLN A 291 11.89 -24.28 -11.35
N ASN A 292 11.40 -24.31 -12.60
CA ASN A 292 10.13 -24.91 -13.02
C ASN A 292 8.85 -24.24 -12.47
N VAL A 293 8.94 -23.00 -11.99
CA VAL A 293 7.78 -22.15 -11.69
C VAL A 293 7.78 -20.90 -12.56
N ASP A 294 6.59 -20.41 -12.88
CA ASP A 294 6.38 -19.13 -13.54
C ASP A 294 6.62 -17.99 -12.54
N ILE A 295 7.63 -17.16 -12.79
CA ILE A 295 8.03 -16.05 -11.91
C ILE A 295 7.63 -14.69 -12.49
N THR A 296 6.86 -14.69 -13.59
CA THR A 296 6.51 -13.47 -14.35
C THR A 296 5.81 -12.42 -13.47
N ALA A 297 4.86 -12.82 -12.62
CA ALA A 297 4.17 -11.89 -11.73
C ALA A 297 5.12 -11.23 -10.71
N VAL A 298 6.04 -12.00 -10.13
CA VAL A 298 7.06 -11.48 -9.19
C VAL A 298 8.01 -10.51 -9.89
N SER A 299 8.38 -10.79 -11.14
CA SER A 299 9.19 -9.91 -11.98
C SER A 299 8.47 -8.59 -12.29
N ILE A 300 7.16 -8.62 -12.58
CA ILE A 300 6.34 -7.41 -12.76
C ILE A 300 6.33 -6.59 -11.47
N LEU A 301 6.13 -7.22 -10.32
CA LEU A 301 6.16 -6.55 -9.01
C LEU A 301 7.54 -5.94 -8.68
N LEU A 302 8.64 -6.58 -9.09
CA LEU A 302 9.99 -6.02 -8.93
C LEU A 302 10.21 -4.80 -9.81
N LYS A 303 9.71 -4.82 -11.06
CA LYS A 303 9.73 -3.64 -11.93
C LYS A 303 8.87 -2.51 -11.37
N PHE A 304 7.71 -2.84 -10.80
CA PHE A 304 6.85 -1.88 -10.11
C PHE A 304 7.56 -1.27 -8.90
N LEU A 305 8.25 -2.07 -8.08
CA LEU A 305 9.10 -1.58 -6.99
C LEU A 305 10.19 -0.64 -7.50
N ASP A 306 10.90 -1.00 -8.58
CA ASP A 306 11.94 -0.13 -9.15
C ASP A 306 11.38 1.21 -9.65
N ARG A 307 10.19 1.21 -10.26
CA ARG A 307 9.48 2.44 -10.64
C ARG A 307 9.14 3.29 -9.42
N ARG A 308 8.56 2.69 -8.37
CA ARG A 308 8.19 3.39 -7.13
C ARG A 308 9.41 3.95 -6.39
N LEU A 309 10.57 3.29 -6.46
CA LEU A 309 11.84 3.79 -5.90
C LEU A 309 12.37 5.03 -6.62
N ASN A 310 11.91 5.30 -7.86
CA ASN A 310 12.25 6.51 -8.60
C ASN A 310 11.28 7.68 -8.33
N CYS A 311 10.13 7.42 -7.70
CA CYS A 311 9.18 8.45 -7.29
C CYS A 311 9.71 9.21 -6.07
N LYS A 312 9.51 10.53 -6.03
CA LYS A 312 9.96 11.40 -4.93
C LYS A 312 8.85 11.79 -3.96
N ASP A 313 7.61 11.70 -4.41
CA ASP A 313 6.43 12.08 -3.63
C ASP A 313 5.95 10.91 -2.78
N ASP A 314 5.46 11.21 -1.57
CA ASP A 314 4.92 10.24 -0.60
C ASP A 314 5.67 8.89 -0.57
N LEU A 315 6.97 8.94 -0.25
CA LEU A 315 7.82 7.75 -0.25
C LEU A 315 7.26 6.63 0.64
N VAL A 316 6.68 6.98 1.79
CA VAL A 316 6.14 6.01 2.74
C VAL A 316 4.90 5.34 2.15
N GLY A 317 3.91 6.09 1.67
CA GLY A 317 2.69 5.53 1.07
C GLY A 317 2.96 4.73 -0.20
N ASN A 318 3.94 5.16 -1.01
CA ASN A 318 4.28 4.50 -2.27
C ASN A 318 5.12 3.22 -2.11
N LEU A 319 6.07 3.19 -1.17
CA LEU A 319 7.01 2.06 -1.04
C LEU A 319 6.57 1.04 0.01
N SER A 320 5.92 1.46 1.09
CA SER A 320 5.59 0.55 2.19
C SER A 320 4.71 -0.62 1.74
N PRO A 321 3.63 -0.44 0.96
CA PRO A 321 2.78 -1.55 0.56
C PRO A 321 3.51 -2.61 -0.28
N ILE A 322 4.33 -2.18 -1.25
CA ILE A 322 5.08 -3.11 -2.10
C ILE A 322 6.17 -3.85 -1.32
N ILE A 323 6.87 -3.17 -0.40
CA ILE A 323 7.87 -3.80 0.45
C ILE A 323 7.22 -4.78 1.43
N ILE A 324 6.08 -4.42 2.04
CA ILE A 324 5.32 -5.30 2.94
C ILE A 324 4.81 -6.54 2.20
N ALA A 325 4.24 -6.37 1.00
CA ALA A 325 3.81 -7.48 0.15
C ALA A 325 4.98 -8.41 -0.18
N PHE A 326 6.15 -7.85 -0.55
CA PHE A 326 7.37 -8.64 -0.75
C PHE A 326 7.83 -9.38 0.50
N ILE A 327 7.89 -8.71 1.66
CA ILE A 327 8.24 -9.35 2.94
C ILE A 327 7.33 -10.56 3.18
N GLY A 328 6.02 -10.42 2.94
CA GLY A 328 5.09 -11.52 3.12
C GLY A 328 5.32 -12.67 2.14
N MET A 329 5.48 -12.36 0.85
CA MET A 329 5.77 -13.35 -0.18
C MET A 329 7.09 -14.10 0.05
N ILE A 330 8.18 -13.41 0.42
CA ILE A 330 9.50 -14.04 0.60
C ILE A 330 9.63 -14.82 1.91
N LYS A 331 8.84 -14.48 2.94
CA LYS A 331 8.74 -15.28 4.17
C LYS A 331 7.99 -16.58 3.91
N ALA A 332 6.89 -16.50 3.15
CA ALA A 332 6.07 -17.66 2.80
C ALA A 332 6.77 -18.60 1.79
N GLU A 333 7.27 -18.06 0.68
CA GLU A 333 7.70 -18.84 -0.48
C GLU A 333 9.21 -18.77 -0.71
N ARG A 334 9.86 -19.94 -0.60
CA ARG A 334 11.32 -20.08 -0.78
C ARG A 334 11.77 -19.66 -2.19
N LEU A 335 11.00 -20.03 -3.22
CA LEU A 335 11.36 -19.75 -4.62
C LEU A 335 11.27 -18.25 -4.93
N ILE A 336 10.24 -17.57 -4.42
CA ILE A 336 10.12 -16.11 -4.53
C ILE A 336 11.33 -15.45 -3.85
N ARG A 337 11.67 -15.85 -2.62
CA ARG A 337 12.83 -15.31 -1.90
C ARG A 337 14.14 -15.47 -2.68
N LYS A 338 14.39 -16.65 -3.26
CA LYS A 338 15.60 -16.91 -4.07
C LYS A 338 15.64 -16.03 -5.31
N TYR A 339 14.55 -15.97 -6.07
CA TYR A 339 14.48 -15.15 -7.27
C TYR A 339 14.65 -13.66 -6.94
N THR A 340 13.91 -13.14 -5.96
CA THR A 340 14.02 -11.75 -5.50
C THR A 340 15.43 -11.43 -5.01
N ARG A 341 16.07 -12.33 -4.26
CA ARG A 341 17.49 -12.18 -3.87
C ARG A 341 18.38 -12.07 -5.10
N LEU A 342 18.22 -12.90 -6.12
CA LEU A 342 19.06 -12.83 -7.32
C LEU A 342 18.89 -11.52 -8.10
N GLN A 343 17.68 -10.95 -8.11
CA GLN A 343 17.41 -9.68 -8.77
C GLN A 343 17.91 -8.47 -7.98
N ILE A 344 17.78 -8.48 -6.64
CA ILE A 344 18.16 -7.35 -5.78
C ILE A 344 19.61 -7.45 -5.30
N LEU A 345 20.04 -8.62 -4.85
CA LEU A 345 21.35 -8.91 -4.26
C LEU A 345 22.08 -10.01 -5.07
N PRO A 346 22.37 -9.78 -6.36
CA PRO A 346 23.10 -10.75 -7.18
C PRO A 346 24.49 -11.04 -6.60
N PRO A 347 25.13 -12.18 -6.92
CA PRO A 347 26.53 -12.42 -6.57
C PRO A 347 27.39 -11.19 -6.90
N LEU A 348 28.18 -10.74 -5.91
CA LEU A 348 28.88 -9.46 -5.99
C LEU A 348 29.89 -9.48 -7.12
N LYS A 349 29.79 -8.54 -8.05
CA LYS A 349 30.79 -8.36 -9.11
C LYS A 349 31.55 -7.06 -8.89
N ASP A 350 30.79 -5.99 -8.78
CA ASP A 350 31.31 -4.70 -8.34
C ASP A 350 31.48 -4.66 -6.82
N VAL A 351 32.74 -4.55 -6.41
CA VAL A 351 33.17 -4.32 -5.03
C VAL A 351 33.86 -2.96 -4.86
N MET A 352 33.99 -2.16 -5.93
CA MET A 352 34.77 -0.93 -5.93
C MET A 352 33.94 0.27 -5.44
N HIS A 353 32.65 0.32 -5.79
CA HIS A 353 31.75 1.38 -5.38
C HIS A 353 31.00 1.04 -4.10
N ARG A 354 30.49 2.06 -3.40
CA ARG A 354 29.72 1.83 -2.18
C ARG A 354 28.36 1.17 -2.49
N PRO A 355 27.83 0.33 -1.58
CA PRO A 355 26.56 -0.35 -1.78
C PRO A 355 25.38 0.56 -2.09
N GLU A 356 25.35 1.79 -1.57
CA GLU A 356 24.32 2.80 -1.78
C GLU A 356 24.50 3.67 -3.03
N GLU A 357 25.62 3.51 -3.75
CA GLU A 357 25.93 4.27 -4.96
C GLU A 357 25.42 3.54 -6.23
N GLY A 358 24.79 4.30 -7.13
CA GLY A 358 24.33 3.81 -8.42
C GLY A 358 22.81 3.73 -8.58
N THR A 359 22.38 3.06 -9.65
CA THR A 359 20.97 3.01 -10.10
C THR A 359 20.34 1.63 -10.01
N THR A 360 21.06 0.65 -9.45
CA THR A 360 20.52 -0.70 -9.26
C THR A 360 19.50 -0.74 -8.12
N LEU A 361 18.63 -1.76 -8.10
CA LEU A 361 17.72 -2.01 -6.98
C LEU A 361 18.46 -2.10 -5.64
N ARG A 362 19.63 -2.77 -5.61
CA ARG A 362 20.52 -2.83 -4.44
C ARG A 362 20.86 -1.44 -3.95
N ALA A 363 21.37 -0.58 -4.84
CA ALA A 363 21.83 0.75 -4.49
C ALA A 363 20.71 1.63 -3.96
N LYS A 364 19.57 1.65 -4.67
CA LYS A 364 18.38 2.39 -4.24
C LYS A 364 17.89 1.96 -2.87
N LEU A 365 17.83 0.66 -2.59
CA LEU A 365 17.41 0.13 -1.29
C LEU A 365 18.46 0.37 -0.19
N CYS A 366 19.75 0.22 -0.49
CA CYS A 366 20.82 0.51 0.48
C CYS A 366 20.82 1.98 0.88
N LYS A 367 20.57 2.90 -0.06
CA LYS A 367 20.40 4.33 0.22
C LYS A 367 19.25 4.63 1.18
N LEU A 368 18.19 3.82 1.18
CA LEU A 368 17.06 3.97 2.11
C LEU A 368 17.38 3.49 3.53
N LEU A 369 18.42 2.67 3.74
CA LEU A 369 18.84 2.22 5.08
C LEU A 369 19.36 3.36 5.97
N THR A 370 19.77 4.48 5.37
CA THR A 370 20.19 5.69 6.07
C THR A 370 19.17 6.83 5.93
N SER A 371 17.94 6.51 5.52
CA SER A 371 16.86 7.49 5.40
C SER A 371 16.44 8.03 6.78
N PRO A 372 16.09 9.33 6.89
CA PRO A 372 15.50 9.89 8.12
C PRO A 372 14.09 9.35 8.39
N LEU A 373 13.43 8.76 7.38
CA LEU A 373 12.11 8.15 7.51
C LEU A 373 12.24 6.78 8.17
N VAL A 374 12.13 6.74 9.51
CA VAL A 374 12.32 5.55 10.35
C VAL A 374 11.46 4.36 9.90
N GLU A 375 10.17 4.59 9.63
CA GLU A 375 9.24 3.54 9.23
C GLU A 375 9.69 2.84 7.93
N LEU A 376 10.05 3.63 6.91
CA LEU A 376 10.52 3.10 5.63
C LEU A 376 11.89 2.45 5.77
N ARG A 377 12.81 3.08 6.52
CA ARG A 377 14.15 2.54 6.80
C ARG A 377 14.06 1.15 7.41
N ASP A 378 13.24 0.99 8.45
CA ASP A 378 13.12 -0.26 9.19
C ASP A 378 12.45 -1.35 8.34
N LEU A 379 11.46 -0.98 7.50
CA LEU A 379 10.87 -1.89 6.52
C LEU A 379 11.87 -2.37 5.46
N VAL A 380 12.68 -1.47 4.89
CA VAL A 380 13.71 -1.82 3.91
C VAL A 380 14.78 -2.71 4.54
N ALA A 381 15.19 -2.40 5.77
CA ALA A 381 16.17 -3.17 6.51
C ALA A 381 15.67 -4.60 6.78
N GLU A 382 14.41 -4.75 7.21
CA GLU A 382 13.75 -6.05 7.36
C GLU A 382 13.71 -6.82 6.03
N PHE A 383 13.30 -6.17 4.94
CA PHE A 383 13.23 -6.79 3.63
C PHE A 383 14.59 -7.34 3.17
N LEU A 384 15.65 -6.53 3.24
CA LEU A 384 17.00 -6.95 2.86
C LEU A 384 17.55 -8.06 3.79
N PHE A 385 17.23 -8.00 5.08
CA PHE A 385 17.67 -9.01 6.04
C PHE A 385 17.06 -10.38 5.76
N ILE A 386 15.77 -10.44 5.42
CA ILE A 386 15.10 -11.70 5.03
C ILE A 386 15.70 -12.27 3.74
N LEU A 387 15.99 -11.42 2.74
CA LEU A 387 16.72 -11.85 1.52
C LEU A 387 18.11 -12.39 1.84
N CYS A 388 18.72 -11.89 2.92
CA CYS A 388 19.97 -12.37 3.48
C CYS A 388 19.81 -13.61 4.39
N LYS A 389 18.65 -14.27 4.40
CA LYS A 389 18.34 -15.40 5.30
C LYS A 389 18.56 -15.03 6.78
N GLU A 390 18.26 -13.80 7.16
CA GLU A 390 18.43 -13.26 8.52
C GLU A 390 19.87 -13.47 9.05
N ASN A 391 20.85 -13.39 8.16
CA ASN A 391 22.26 -13.59 8.49
C ASN A 391 23.01 -12.24 8.44
N VAL A 392 23.54 -11.83 9.59
CA VAL A 392 24.27 -10.56 9.76
C VAL A 392 25.45 -10.46 8.81
N ALA A 393 26.30 -11.49 8.72
CA ALA A 393 27.49 -11.47 7.87
C ALA A 393 27.12 -11.33 6.39
N ARG A 394 26.07 -12.02 5.94
CA ARG A 394 25.55 -11.89 4.58
C ARG A 394 25.00 -10.50 4.31
N MET A 395 24.25 -9.94 5.24
CA MET A 395 23.74 -8.57 5.10
C MET A 395 24.88 -7.56 5.00
N VAL A 396 25.86 -7.62 5.92
CA VAL A 396 27.06 -6.76 5.90
C VAL A 396 27.80 -6.86 4.56
N LYS A 397 27.98 -8.07 4.02
CA LYS A 397 28.60 -8.25 2.69
C LYS A 397 27.89 -7.44 1.59
N TYR A 398 26.56 -7.39 1.62
CA TYR A 398 25.79 -6.74 0.56
C TYR A 398 25.49 -5.26 0.81
N THR A 399 25.38 -4.83 2.07
CA THR A 399 24.96 -3.47 2.40
C THR A 399 26.07 -2.61 2.97
N GLY A 400 27.19 -3.20 3.41
CA GLY A 400 28.12 -2.55 4.34
C GLY A 400 27.53 -2.48 5.75
N TYR A 401 28.39 -2.61 6.77
CA TYR A 401 27.96 -2.56 8.17
C TYR A 401 27.42 -1.17 8.53
N GLY A 402 28.00 -0.09 8.00
CA GLY A 402 27.56 1.29 8.29
C GLY A 402 26.08 1.52 7.97
N ASN A 403 25.63 1.07 6.80
CA ASN A 403 24.23 1.19 6.38
C ASN A 403 23.28 0.32 7.24
N ALA A 404 23.74 -0.84 7.71
CA ALA A 404 22.90 -1.78 8.47
C ALA A 404 23.01 -1.64 10.00
N ALA A 405 23.95 -0.84 10.51
CA ALA A 405 24.28 -0.77 11.93
C ALA A 405 23.07 -0.40 12.81
N GLY A 406 22.26 0.56 12.38
CA GLY A 406 21.05 0.97 13.11
C GLY A 406 20.04 -0.16 13.28
N MET A 407 19.84 -0.98 12.25
CA MET A 407 18.97 -2.16 12.33
C MET A 407 19.52 -3.19 13.31
N PHE A 408 20.83 -3.47 13.25
CA PHE A 408 21.45 -4.45 14.14
C PHE A 408 21.38 -4.03 15.60
N ALA A 409 21.62 -2.74 15.89
CA ALA A 409 21.46 -2.17 17.22
C ALA A 409 20.00 -2.31 17.71
N ASN A 410 19.02 -1.91 16.90
CA ASN A 410 17.60 -1.95 17.30
C ASN A 410 17.08 -3.39 17.51
N LYS A 411 17.57 -4.35 16.71
CA LYS A 411 17.16 -5.76 16.81
C LYS A 411 17.96 -6.60 17.81
N GLY A 412 18.98 -6.03 18.46
CA GLY A 412 19.81 -6.78 19.40
C GLY A 412 20.72 -7.80 18.71
N LEU A 413 21.22 -7.49 17.50
CA LEU A 413 22.03 -8.39 16.68
C LEU A 413 23.54 -8.14 16.78
N LEU A 414 23.98 -7.24 17.67
CA LEU A 414 25.39 -6.94 17.90
C LEU A 414 26.06 -7.94 18.84
N GLY A 415 25.27 -8.67 19.65
CA GLY A 415 25.77 -9.64 20.63
C GLY A 415 26.19 -11.00 20.05
N PRO A 416 26.95 -11.80 20.82
CA PRO A 416 27.39 -13.14 20.42
C PRO A 416 26.24 -14.17 20.36
N ASN A 417 25.16 -13.94 21.11
CA ASN A 417 23.98 -14.81 21.19
C ASN A 417 23.07 -14.64 19.96
N LYS A 418 23.53 -15.11 18.81
CA LYS A 418 22.74 -15.11 17.57
C LYS A 418 21.76 -16.29 17.62
N LYS A 419 20.45 -16.01 17.66
CA LYS A 419 19.41 -17.03 17.45
C LYS A 419 19.70 -17.77 16.13
N LYS A 420 19.77 -19.09 16.15
CA LYS A 420 19.93 -19.90 14.94
C LYS A 420 18.72 -19.65 14.02
N SER A 421 19.00 -19.26 12.79
CA SER A 421 17.96 -19.00 11.79
C SER A 421 17.28 -20.29 11.33
N ALA A 422 15.97 -20.23 11.07
CA ALA A 422 15.15 -21.36 10.62
C ALA A 422 15.34 -21.72 9.13
N TYR A 423 16.25 -21.05 8.41
CA TYR A 423 16.48 -21.30 6.99
C TYR A 423 17.41 -22.50 6.75
N SER A 424 17.09 -23.32 5.75
CA SER A 424 17.95 -24.40 5.26
C SER A 424 19.35 -23.89 4.86
N SER A 425 20.36 -24.67 5.27
CA SER A 425 21.80 -24.46 5.06
C SER A 425 22.24 -24.66 3.61
N GLU A 426 21.35 -25.00 2.67
CA GLU A 426 21.64 -24.99 1.23
C GLU A 426 22.04 -23.56 0.82
N SER A 427 23.34 -23.27 0.93
CA SER A 427 23.97 -22.02 0.53
C SER A 427 24.23 -22.10 -0.97
N GLU A 428 23.49 -21.27 -1.71
CA GLU A 428 24.02 -20.77 -2.97
C GLU A 428 25.27 -19.98 -2.60
N ASP A 429 26.43 -20.56 -2.90
CA ASP A 429 27.69 -19.84 -2.81
C ASP A 429 27.54 -18.55 -3.63
N SER A 430 27.86 -17.44 -2.97
CA SER A 430 27.75 -16.10 -3.56
C SER A 430 29.08 -15.38 -3.50
N GLU A 431 30.15 -16.12 -3.20
CA GLU A 431 31.51 -15.69 -3.39
C GLU A 431 31.82 -15.84 -4.88
N THR A 432 31.96 -14.71 -5.56
CA THR A 432 32.44 -14.66 -6.94
C THR A 432 33.96 -14.62 -6.92
N GLU A 433 34.59 -15.00 -8.02
CA GLU A 433 36.05 -14.85 -8.18
C GLU A 433 36.51 -13.39 -7.96
N GLU A 434 35.71 -12.42 -8.40
CA GLU A 434 35.96 -10.99 -8.22
C GLU A 434 35.93 -10.58 -6.74
N TYR A 435 34.95 -11.06 -5.98
CA TYR A 435 34.84 -10.80 -4.54
C TYR A 435 35.99 -11.46 -3.77
N LEU A 436 36.33 -12.71 -4.10
CA LEU A 436 37.41 -13.45 -3.44
C LEU A 436 38.77 -12.77 -3.62
N LYS A 437 39.05 -12.22 -4.81
CA LYS A 437 40.29 -11.47 -5.11
C LYS A 437 40.50 -10.27 -4.18
N HIS A 438 39.42 -9.62 -3.77
CA HIS A 438 39.47 -8.37 -3.00
C HIS A 438 38.97 -8.52 -1.56
N LYS A 439 38.63 -9.74 -1.12
CA LYS A 439 37.97 -10.00 0.18
C LYS A 439 38.71 -9.40 1.37
N GLU A 440 40.03 -9.43 1.37
CA GLU A 440 40.87 -8.88 2.44
C GLU A 440 40.97 -7.35 2.41
N GLN A 441 40.69 -6.73 1.27
CA GLN A 441 40.81 -5.28 1.03
C GLN A 441 39.46 -4.55 1.04
N ILE A 442 38.35 -5.29 1.23
CA ILE A 442 37.02 -4.71 1.37
C ILE A 442 36.83 -4.27 2.82
N ASN A 443 36.57 -2.99 3.02
CA ASN A 443 36.24 -2.47 4.34
C ASN A 443 34.81 -2.92 4.73
N PRO A 444 34.63 -3.67 5.84
CA PRO A 444 33.30 -4.16 6.25
C PRO A 444 32.30 -3.04 6.57
N VAL A 445 32.77 -1.86 6.96
CA VAL A 445 31.92 -0.70 7.29
C VAL A 445 31.31 -0.11 6.04
N THR A 446 32.13 0.20 5.04
CA THR A 446 31.68 0.80 3.78
C THR A 446 31.14 -0.23 2.79
N GLY A 447 31.53 -1.50 2.92
CA GLY A 447 31.15 -2.58 2.01
C GLY A 447 31.79 -2.48 0.62
N CYS A 448 32.85 -1.66 0.48
CA CYS A 448 33.59 -1.47 -0.77
C CYS A 448 35.09 -1.65 -0.55
N PHE A 449 35.80 -1.86 -1.65
CA PHE A 449 37.23 -1.88 -1.73
C PHE A 449 37.80 -0.54 -1.25
N GLU A 450 38.82 -0.60 -0.40
CA GLU A 450 39.54 0.57 0.05
C GLU A 450 40.99 0.46 -0.40
N HIS A 451 41.45 1.42 -1.20
CA HIS A 451 42.86 1.51 -1.54
C HIS A 451 43.68 1.67 -0.26
N PRO A 452 44.86 1.03 -0.15
CA PRO A 452 45.75 1.23 0.99
C PRO A 452 46.01 2.72 1.19
N LYS A 453 45.56 3.25 2.33
CA LYS A 453 45.81 4.65 2.69
C LYS A 453 47.27 4.79 3.14
N PRO A 454 47.93 5.91 2.82
CA PRO A 454 49.25 6.20 3.37
C PRO A 454 49.16 6.22 4.90
N ASN A 455 50.23 5.80 5.57
CA ASN A 455 50.24 5.77 7.02
C ASN A 455 50.18 7.22 7.54
N PRO A 456 49.14 7.62 8.30
CA PRO A 456 49.04 9.00 8.82
C PRO A 456 50.21 9.41 9.72
N LEU A 457 50.93 8.42 10.27
CA LEU A 457 52.07 8.60 11.16
C LEU A 457 53.42 8.59 10.42
N GLU A 458 53.41 8.45 9.10
CA GLU A 458 54.62 8.48 8.28
C GLU A 458 55.24 9.89 8.29
N GLY A 459 56.52 9.99 8.66
CA GLY A 459 57.22 11.27 8.78
C GLY A 459 57.08 11.97 10.14
N MET A 460 56.31 11.42 11.09
CA MET A 460 56.23 11.93 12.47
C MET A 460 57.30 11.31 13.37
N THR A 461 57.93 12.12 14.23
CA THR A 461 58.81 11.61 15.31
C THR A 461 57.98 10.95 16.42
N GLU A 462 58.58 10.09 17.25
CA GLU A 462 57.86 9.45 18.36
C GLU A 462 57.27 10.48 19.34
N GLU A 463 58.00 11.56 19.63
CA GLU A 463 57.49 12.66 20.46
C GLU A 463 56.25 13.34 19.85
N GLN A 464 56.21 13.50 18.52
CA GLN A 464 55.04 14.06 17.82
C GLN A 464 53.86 13.10 17.88
N LYS A 465 54.09 11.79 17.76
CA LYS A 465 53.03 10.78 17.89
C LYS A 465 52.43 10.78 19.29
N GLU A 466 53.26 10.86 20.33
CA GLU A 466 52.81 10.95 21.72
C GLU A 466 52.01 12.23 21.96
N TYR A 467 52.47 13.36 21.43
CA TYR A 467 51.79 14.65 21.55
C TYR A 467 50.40 14.63 20.89
N GLU A 468 50.29 14.12 19.66
CA GLU A 468 49.01 13.96 18.97
C GLU A 468 48.07 12.96 19.69
N ALA A 469 48.62 11.88 20.25
CA ALA A 469 47.85 10.94 21.05
C ALA A 469 47.25 11.60 22.30
N LEU A 470 48.03 12.43 23.02
CA LEU A 470 47.54 13.18 24.17
C LEU A 470 46.47 14.20 23.78
N GLN A 471 46.62 14.88 22.64
CA GLN A 471 45.56 15.75 22.12
C GLN A 471 44.27 14.99 21.81
N LEU A 472 44.37 13.83 21.17
CA LEU A 472 43.22 12.99 20.86
C LEU A 472 42.49 12.54 22.13
N VAL A 473 43.23 12.13 23.17
CA VAL A 473 42.65 11.77 24.47
C VAL A 473 41.93 12.98 25.09
N GLY A 474 42.53 14.16 25.06
CA GLY A 474 41.90 15.39 25.55
C GLY A 474 40.62 15.75 24.79
N LEU A 475 40.60 15.57 23.46
CA LEU A 475 39.41 15.77 22.62
C LEU A 475 38.30 14.76 22.95
N VAL A 476 38.63 13.48 23.12
CA VAL A 476 37.66 12.44 23.50
C VAL A 476 37.08 12.71 24.88
N ASP A 477 37.92 13.02 25.88
CA ASP A 477 37.48 13.37 27.24
C ASP A 477 36.55 14.60 27.23
N LYS A 478 36.87 15.62 26.43
CA LYS A 478 36.01 16.79 26.25
C LYS A 478 34.65 16.41 25.67
N LEU A 479 34.61 15.61 24.60
CA LEU A 479 33.36 15.15 23.98
C LEU A 479 32.50 14.30 24.92
N THR A 480 33.14 13.49 25.77
CA THR A 480 32.44 12.69 26.79
C THR A 480 31.89 13.56 27.92
N LYS A 481 32.66 14.54 28.41
CA LYS A 481 32.20 15.48 29.45
C LYS A 481 31.08 16.40 28.98
N GLU A 482 31.10 16.80 27.72
CA GLU A 482 30.04 17.60 27.10
C GLU A 482 28.78 16.76 26.77
N GLY A 483 28.82 15.44 26.98
CA GLY A 483 27.71 14.53 26.72
C GLY A 483 27.43 14.28 25.23
N VAL A 484 28.35 14.67 24.35
CA VAL A 484 28.22 14.50 22.88
C VAL A 484 28.49 13.04 22.49
N VAL A 485 29.44 12.38 23.15
CA VAL A 485 29.80 10.97 22.89
C VAL A 485 29.79 10.19 24.20
N GLN A 486 28.96 9.15 24.27
CA GLN A 486 28.92 8.24 25.40
C GLN A 486 29.44 6.86 25.00
N PRO A 487 30.46 6.31 25.69
CA PRO A 487 30.90 4.95 25.43
C PRO A 487 29.79 3.93 25.76
N CYS A 488 29.74 2.83 25.01
CA CYS A 488 28.73 1.79 25.20
C CYS A 488 29.34 0.38 25.17
N ARG A 489 28.69 -0.55 25.86
CA ARG A 489 28.92 -2.00 25.78
C ARG A 489 27.75 -2.68 25.07
N ILE A 490 27.91 -3.95 24.69
CA ILE A 490 26.83 -4.73 24.13
C ILE A 490 26.19 -5.56 25.24
N GLY A 491 24.94 -5.25 25.58
CA GLY A 491 24.19 -5.98 26.61
C GLY A 491 23.91 -7.44 26.21
N ASP A 492 23.45 -8.23 27.18
CA ASP A 492 23.03 -9.63 26.97
C ASP A 492 21.89 -9.76 25.95
N ASP A 493 21.09 -8.70 25.78
CA ASP A 493 20.03 -8.55 24.78
C ASP A 493 20.56 -8.22 23.37
N GLY A 494 21.88 -8.06 23.23
CA GLY A 494 22.58 -7.75 22.00
C GLY A 494 22.45 -6.30 21.54
N ARG A 495 21.93 -5.40 22.39
CA ARG A 495 21.75 -3.97 22.12
C ARG A 495 22.88 -3.14 22.76
N PRO A 496 23.20 -1.95 22.21
CA PRO A 496 24.16 -1.06 22.85
C PRO A 496 23.58 -0.48 24.15
N GLN A 497 24.36 -0.53 25.23
CA GLN A 497 24.02 0.01 26.54
C GLN A 497 25.12 0.98 26.99
N PRO A 498 24.79 2.14 27.57
CA PRO A 498 25.80 3.07 28.08
C PRO A 498 26.59 2.39 29.21
N ILE A 499 27.90 2.63 29.25
CA ILE A 499 28.72 2.25 30.41
C ILE A 499 28.78 3.40 31.40
N GLU A 500 28.87 3.08 32.69
CA GLU A 500 29.09 4.07 33.74
C GLU A 500 30.59 4.28 33.97
N HIS A 501 31.40 3.23 33.79
CA HIS A 501 32.84 3.29 33.98
C HIS A 501 33.65 2.55 32.88
N ILE A 502 34.79 3.11 32.46
CA ILE A 502 35.64 2.59 31.37
C ILE A 502 36.15 1.15 31.65
N LEU A 503 36.30 0.78 32.93
CA LEU A 503 36.71 -0.57 33.34
C LEU A 503 35.74 -1.66 32.86
N GLU A 504 34.45 -1.33 32.69
CA GLU A 504 33.45 -2.28 32.17
C GLU A 504 33.78 -2.73 30.73
N LEU A 505 34.49 -1.92 29.93
CA LEU A 505 34.92 -2.31 28.59
C LEU A 505 36.07 -3.34 28.61
N GLN A 506 36.91 -3.31 29.65
CA GLN A 506 38.03 -4.23 29.79
C GLN A 506 37.59 -5.66 30.11
N GLU A 507 36.45 -5.82 30.76
CA GLU A 507 35.88 -7.13 31.10
C GLU A 507 35.31 -7.88 29.88
N GLU A 508 34.90 -7.15 28.83
CA GLU A 508 34.31 -7.72 27.60
C GLU A 508 35.30 -7.88 26.44
N LEU A 509 36.40 -7.14 26.43
CA LEU A 509 37.46 -7.21 25.39
C LEU A 509 37.92 -8.65 25.06
N PRO A 510 38.15 -9.55 26.04
CA PRO A 510 38.52 -10.95 25.76
C PRO A 510 37.39 -11.77 25.11
N LYS A 511 36.13 -11.41 25.36
CA LYS A 511 34.94 -12.14 24.86
C LYS A 511 34.56 -11.74 23.44
N GLN A 512 34.89 -10.51 23.01
CA GLN A 512 34.60 -10.00 21.68
C GLN A 512 35.64 -10.41 20.62
N GLN A 513 36.83 -10.88 21.02
CA GLN A 513 37.95 -11.25 20.11
C GLN A 513 37.89 -12.69 19.53
N TYR A 514 36.85 -13.48 19.82
CA TYR A 514 36.74 -14.85 19.29
C TYR A 514 36.25 -14.88 17.83
N GLY A 515 37.19 -14.65 16.92
CA GLY A 515 37.07 -14.93 15.49
C GLY A 515 38.41 -15.11 14.77
N ARG A 516 39.54 -15.06 15.50
CA ARG A 516 40.91 -15.11 14.94
C ARG A 516 41.81 -16.18 15.59
N ARG A 517 41.22 -17.29 16.04
CA ARG A 517 42.00 -18.46 16.47
C ARG A 517 41.56 -19.68 15.68
N ASP A 518 42.58 -20.34 15.12
CA ASP A 518 42.61 -21.68 14.52
C ASP A 518 42.48 -21.74 12.99
N SER A 519 43.52 -21.25 12.31
CA SER A 519 43.97 -21.81 11.03
C SER A 519 45.49 -21.76 10.87
N ASP A 520 46.23 -21.92 11.97
CA ASP A 520 47.68 -22.15 11.98
C ASP A 520 47.99 -23.14 13.11
N SER A 521 47.58 -24.40 12.90
CA SER A 521 48.18 -25.57 13.53
C SER A 521 47.72 -26.81 12.77
N ASP A 522 48.70 -27.46 12.15
CA ASP A 522 48.74 -28.64 11.28
C ASP A 522 48.38 -28.47 9.80
#